data_AF-A0A821M1K4-F1
#
_entry.id   AF-A0A821M1K4-F1
#
_cell.length_a   1.000
_cell.length_b   1.000
_cell.length_c   1.000
_cell.angle_alpha   90.00
_cell.angle_beta   90.00
_cell.angle_gamma   90.00
#
_symmetry.space_group_name_H-M   'P 1'
#
loop_
_entity.id
_entity.type
_entity.pdbx_description
1 polymer ?
#
loop_
_entity_poly.entity_id
_entity_poly.type
_entity_poly.pdbx_seq_one_letter_code
_entity_poly.pdbx_strand_id
1 'polypeptide(L)'
;MSITLKLFLGMIWFLFPVSLIICNDIMAYMFGFFYGRTPLTKLSPKKTWEGFIGGGVSTLIFGFIFAGILSNYQSFVCPLEYNEEIMGLSTSCIPLPLFQKTTYLPLYHYK
;
A
#
# COMPACT_ATOMS: atom_id res chain seq x y z
N MET A 1 -6.75 19.92 -5.64
CA MET A 1 -5.45 20.35 -5.09
C MET A 1 -4.74 19.29 -4.22
N SER A 2 -5.35 18.14 -3.88
CA SER A 2 -4.73 17.15 -2.98
C SER A 2 -3.98 15.98 -3.64
N ILE A 3 -4.24 15.65 -4.92
CA ILE A 3 -3.62 14.49 -5.60
C ILE A 3 -2.24 14.84 -6.15
N THR A 4 -2.11 16.01 -6.76
CA THR A 4 -0.86 16.50 -7.36
C THR A 4 0.26 16.60 -6.32
N LEU A 5 -0.03 17.09 -5.10
CA LEU A 5 0.95 17.22 -4.02
C LEU A 5 1.55 15.87 -3.57
N LYS A 6 0.75 14.80 -3.60
CA LYS A 6 1.19 13.45 -3.18
C LYS A 6 2.11 12.79 -4.22
N LEU A 7 1.87 13.06 -5.50
CA LEU A 7 2.73 12.56 -6.58
C LEU A 7 4.13 13.18 -6.52
N PHE A 8 4.24 14.44 -6.09
CA PHE A 8 5.52 15.13 -5.87
C PHE A 8 6.25 14.72 -4.59
N LEU A 9 5.64 13.94 -3.69
CA LEU A 9 6.34 13.38 -2.53
C LEU A 9 6.89 11.97 -2.80
N GLY A 10 6.32 11.25 -3.77
CA GLY A 10 6.71 9.88 -4.14
C GLY A 10 5.53 9.09 -4.72
N MET A 11 5.78 8.29 -5.75
CA MET A 11 4.74 7.49 -6.44
C MET A 11 4.06 6.47 -5.52
N ILE A 12 4.73 6.05 -4.45
CA ILE A 12 4.23 5.12 -3.45
C ILE A 12 2.89 5.55 -2.83
N TRP A 13 2.69 6.85 -2.59
CA TRP A 13 1.46 7.38 -1.97
C TRP A 13 0.22 7.24 -2.84
N PHE A 14 0.40 7.01 -4.14
CA PHE A 14 -0.68 6.75 -5.08
C PHE A 14 -0.78 5.26 -5.41
N LEU A 15 0.34 4.61 -5.76
CA LEU A 15 0.35 3.22 -6.17
C LEU A 15 -0.10 2.26 -5.05
N PHE A 16 0.34 2.52 -3.82
CA PHE A 16 0.00 1.68 -2.68
C PHE A 16 -1.52 1.63 -2.42
N PRO A 17 -2.23 2.74 -2.13
CA PRO A 17 -3.67 2.67 -1.86
C PRO A 17 -4.50 2.19 -3.05
N VAL A 18 -4.13 2.54 -4.29
CA VAL A 18 -4.83 2.07 -5.49
C VAL A 18 -4.72 0.55 -5.63
N SER A 19 -3.52 -0.01 -5.45
CA SER A 19 -3.32 -1.46 -5.52
C SER A 19 -4.12 -2.21 -4.45
N LEU A 20 -4.24 -1.68 -3.23
CA LEU A 20 -5.01 -2.29 -2.15
C LEU A 20 -6.51 -2.36 -2.48
N ILE A 21 -7.07 -1.29 -3.05
CA ILE A 21 -8.48 -1.26 -3.44
C ILE A 21 -8.76 -2.32 -4.52
N ILE A 22 -7.90 -2.41 -5.54
CA ILE A 22 -8.04 -3.38 -6.63
C ILE A 22 -7.91 -4.81 -6.09
N CYS A 23 -6.89 -5.09 -5.27
CA CYS A 23 -6.71 -6.40 -4.66
C CYS A 23 -7.89 -6.79 -3.77
N ASN A 24 -8.43 -5.84 -3.00
CA ASN A 24 -9.58 -6.09 -2.15
C ASN A 24 -10.81 -6.50 -2.97
N ASP A 25 -11.10 -5.81 -4.07
CA ASP A 25 -12.27 -6.14 -4.91
C ASP A 25 -12.11 -7.51 -5.59
N ILE A 26 -10.91 -7.80 -6.12
CA ILE A 26 -10.62 -9.10 -6.74
C ILE A 26 -10.74 -10.22 -5.71
N MET A 27 -10.12 -10.06 -4.53
CA MET A 27 -10.13 -11.11 -3.51
C MET A 27 -11.50 -11.29 -2.89
N ALA A 28 -12.24 -10.21 -2.62
CA ALA A 28 -13.61 -10.30 -2.11
C ALA A 28 -14.52 -11.04 -3.10
N TYR A 29 -14.33 -10.82 -4.41
CA TYR A 29 -15.02 -11.58 -5.45
C TYR A 29 -14.59 -13.05 -5.46
N MET A 30 -13.29 -13.34 -5.42
CA MET A 30 -12.76 -14.71 -5.42
C MET A 30 -13.27 -15.52 -4.22
N PHE A 31 -13.08 -15.01 -3.00
CA PHE A 31 -13.57 -15.68 -1.78
C PHE A 31 -15.10 -15.74 -1.74
N GLY A 32 -15.79 -14.71 -2.24
CA GLY A 32 -17.23 -14.71 -2.36
C GLY A 32 -17.76 -15.76 -3.34
N PHE A 33 -17.04 -16.02 -4.45
CA PHE A 33 -17.42 -17.03 -5.43
C PHE A 33 -17.16 -18.45 -4.93
N PHE A 34 -16.00 -18.71 -4.29
CA PHE A 34 -15.65 -20.06 -3.84
C PHE A 34 -16.33 -20.46 -2.52
N TYR A 35 -16.44 -19.53 -1.56
CA TYR A 35 -16.87 -19.82 -0.19
C TYR A 35 -18.13 -19.06 0.23
N GLY A 36 -18.73 -18.25 -0.65
CA GLY A 36 -19.90 -17.45 -0.34
C GLY A 36 -21.13 -18.30 -0.06
N ARG A 37 -21.52 -18.38 1.21
CA ARG A 37 -22.72 -19.11 1.67
C ARG A 37 -23.71 -18.16 2.32
N THR A 38 -23.23 -17.14 3.04
CA THR A 38 -24.08 -16.20 3.78
C THR A 38 -24.11 -14.82 3.13
N PRO A 39 -25.29 -14.33 2.67
CA PRO A 39 -25.40 -13.02 2.07
C PRO A 39 -25.22 -11.91 3.12
N LEU A 40 -24.44 -10.88 2.78
CA LEU A 40 -24.11 -9.74 3.65
C LEU A 40 -25.34 -8.84 3.89
N THR A 41 -26.20 -8.68 2.90
CA THR A 41 -27.38 -7.80 2.99
C THR A 41 -28.50 -8.30 2.07
N LYS A 42 -29.76 -8.22 2.51
CA LYS A 42 -30.92 -8.62 1.69
C LYS A 42 -31.09 -7.79 0.41
N LEU A 43 -30.52 -6.59 0.37
CA LEU A 43 -30.53 -5.72 -0.81
C LEU A 43 -29.56 -6.20 -1.90
N SER A 44 -28.52 -6.97 -1.56
CA SER A 44 -27.53 -7.48 -2.51
C SER A 44 -27.19 -8.93 -2.20
N PRO A 45 -28.02 -9.89 -2.67
CA PRO A 45 -27.88 -11.31 -2.34
C PRO A 45 -26.60 -11.95 -2.90
N LYS A 46 -25.86 -11.24 -3.78
CA LYS A 46 -24.59 -11.70 -4.36
C LYS A 46 -23.35 -11.33 -3.53
N LYS A 47 -23.47 -10.41 -2.57
CA LYS A 47 -22.37 -10.06 -1.66
C LYS A 47 -22.43 -10.96 -0.44
N THR A 48 -21.32 -11.57 -0.07
CA THR A 48 -21.25 -12.55 1.03
C THR A 48 -20.37 -12.07 2.17
N TRP A 49 -20.67 -12.49 3.41
CA TRP A 49 -19.82 -12.19 4.57
C TRP A 49 -18.45 -12.84 4.45
N GLU A 50 -18.39 -14.06 3.90
CA GLU A 50 -17.13 -14.79 3.71
C GLU A 50 -16.23 -14.09 2.69
N GLY A 51 -16.82 -13.53 1.62
CA GLY A 51 -16.09 -12.73 0.63
C GLY A 51 -15.53 -11.45 1.24
N PHE A 52 -16.31 -10.74 2.07
CA PHE A 52 -15.85 -9.51 2.72
C PHE A 52 -14.68 -9.75 3.67
N ILE A 53 -14.79 -10.77 4.54
CA ILE A 53 -13.73 -11.13 5.49
C ILE A 53 -12.49 -11.65 4.75
N GLY A 54 -12.67 -12.52 3.75
CA GLY A 54 -11.58 -13.05 2.93
C GLY A 54 -10.84 -11.97 2.16
N GLY A 55 -11.57 -11.03 1.55
CA GLY A 55 -11.00 -9.85 0.87
C GLY A 55 -10.22 -8.96 1.83
N GLY A 56 -10.74 -8.69 3.02
CA GLY A 56 -10.03 -7.90 4.03
C GLY A 56 -8.73 -8.55 4.51
N VAL A 57 -8.77 -9.83 4.89
CA VAL A 57 -7.59 -10.56 5.39
C VAL A 57 -6.52 -10.70 4.32
N SER A 58 -6.90 -11.07 3.09
CA SER A 58 -5.95 -11.18 1.98
C SER A 58 -5.34 -9.83 1.58
N THR A 59 -6.12 -8.75 1.59
CA THR A 59 -5.62 -7.39 1.33
C THR A 59 -4.63 -6.93 2.40
N LEU A 60 -4.85 -7.27 3.67
CA LEU A 60 -3.90 -6.96 4.74
C LEU A 60 -2.56 -7.66 4.51
N ILE A 61 -2.58 -8.97 4.25
CA ILE A 61 -1.37 -9.76 3.98
C ILE A 61 -0.64 -9.21 2.75
N PHE A 62 -1.38 -8.97 1.66
CA PHE A 62 -0.83 -8.38 0.44
C PHE A 62 -0.22 -7.00 0.72
N GLY A 63 -0.89 -6.15 1.49
CA GLY A 63 -0.42 -4.81 1.82
C GLY A 63 0.90 -4.81 2.58
N PHE A 64 1.08 -5.70 3.55
CA PHE A 64 2.37 -5.83 4.26
C PHE A 64 3.51 -6.24 3.33
N ILE A 65 3.28 -7.24 2.48
CA ILE A 65 4.29 -7.72 1.53
C ILE A 65 4.60 -6.63 0.49
N PHE A 66 3.56 -6.03 -0.08
CA PHE A 66 3.68 -5.02 -1.13
C PHE A 66 4.35 -3.74 -0.62
N ALA A 67 3.99 -3.26 0.59
CA ALA A 67 4.68 -2.13 1.23
C ALA A 67 6.17 -2.43 1.46
N GLY A 68 6.49 -3.65 1.90
CA GLY A 68 7.87 -4.09 2.05
C GLY A 68 8.65 -4.04 0.74
N ILE A 69 8.07 -4.56 -0.35
CA ILE A 69 8.69 -4.54 -1.68
C ILE A 69 8.89 -3.09 -2.15
N LEU A 70 7.86 -2.25 -2.11
CA LEU A 70 7.93 -0.86 -2.58
C LEU A 70 8.94 -0.03 -1.79
N SER A 71 9.08 -0.27 -0.48
CA SER A 71 10.03 0.46 0.38
C SER A 71 11.50 0.15 0.04
N ASN A 72 11.79 -0.97 -0.64
CA ASN A 72 13.16 -1.29 -1.09
C ASN A 72 13.56 -0.52 -2.36
N TYR A 73 12.60 -0.02 -3.13
CA TYR A 73 12.85 0.65 -4.40
C TYR A 73 12.81 2.17 -4.24
N GLN A 74 13.98 2.79 -4.23
CA GLN A 74 14.11 4.25 -4.08
C GLN A 74 13.35 5.02 -5.17
N SER A 75 13.23 4.47 -6.37
CA SER A 75 12.47 5.08 -7.48
C SER A 75 10.98 5.31 -7.20
N PHE A 76 10.36 4.57 -6.27
CA PHE A 76 8.95 4.75 -5.91
C PHE A 76 8.75 5.60 -4.66
N VAL A 77 9.76 5.64 -3.78
CA VAL A 77 9.72 6.40 -2.52
C VAL A 77 10.17 7.84 -2.73
N CYS A 78 11.13 8.06 -3.62
CA CYS A 78 11.71 9.38 -3.87
C CYS A 78 10.91 10.19 -4.90
N PRO A 79 10.86 11.52 -4.75
CA PRO A 79 10.30 12.41 -5.74
C PRO A 79 11.19 12.48 -6.99
N LEU A 80 10.58 12.74 -8.14
CA LEU A 80 11.32 13.01 -9.38
C LEU A 80 11.77 14.47 -9.38
N GLU A 81 13.08 14.69 -9.28
CA GLU A 81 13.69 16.02 -9.30
C GLU A 81 14.59 16.15 -10.52
N TYR A 82 14.55 17.32 -11.18
CA TYR A 82 15.43 17.61 -12.30
C TYR A 82 16.79 18.03 -11.75
N ASN A 83 17.83 17.24 -12.01
CA ASN A 83 19.17 17.56 -11.58
C ASN A 83 19.88 18.32 -12.71
N GLU A 84 20.16 19.60 -12.47
CA GLU A 84 20.87 20.47 -13.42
C GLU A 84 22.29 19.98 -13.71
N GLU A 85 22.94 19.27 -12.79
CA GLU A 85 24.31 18.76 -12.96
C GLU A 85 24.41 17.61 -13.98
N ILE A 86 23.34 16.83 -14.13
CA ILE A 86 23.30 15.66 -15.03
C ILE A 86 22.45 15.97 -16.28
N MET A 87 21.86 17.17 -16.37
CA MET A 87 20.86 17.54 -17.39
C MET A 87 19.78 16.46 -17.55
N GLY A 88 19.33 15.91 -16.42
CA GLY A 88 18.52 14.71 -16.40
C GLY A 88 17.63 14.61 -15.17
N LEU A 89 16.61 13.77 -15.26
CA LEU A 89 15.69 13.52 -14.16
C LEU A 89 16.34 12.49 -13.21
N SER A 90 16.53 12.86 -11.94
CA SER A 90 17.13 11.99 -10.92
C SER A 90 16.12 11.64 -9.83
N THR A 91 16.14 10.39 -9.36
CA THR A 91 15.30 9.86 -8.27
C THR A 91 16.10 9.64 -6.98
N SER A 92 17.26 10.29 -6.85
CA SER A 92 18.19 10.08 -5.74
C SER A 92 17.83 10.98 -4.55
N CYS A 93 17.07 10.46 -3.59
CA CYS A 93 16.73 11.17 -2.35
C CYS A 93 17.06 10.35 -1.09
N ILE A 94 17.16 11.03 0.06
CA ILE A 94 17.17 10.37 1.37
C ILE A 94 15.71 10.01 1.69
N PRO A 95 15.35 8.72 1.78
CA PRO A 95 13.97 8.32 2.05
C PRO A 95 13.56 8.76 3.46
N LEU A 96 12.27 9.12 3.64
CA LEU A 96 11.72 9.49 4.94
C LEU A 96 11.94 8.38 5.98
N PRO A 97 12.08 8.71 7.28
CA PRO A 97 12.31 7.73 8.34
C PRO A 97 11.21 6.67 8.47
N LEU A 98 10.01 6.92 7.94
CA LEU A 98 8.93 5.93 7.84
C LEU A 98 9.27 4.73 6.93
N PHE A 99 10.14 4.94 5.93
CA PHE A 99 10.57 3.90 4.99
C PHE A 99 11.95 3.33 5.33
N GLN A 100 12.58 3.83 6.40
CA GLN A 100 13.82 3.30 6.92
C GLN A 100 13.52 2.28 8.02
N LYS A 101 14.23 1.14 8.00
CA LYS A 101 14.16 0.17 9.10
C LYS A 101 14.71 0.84 10.36
N THR A 102 13.82 1.30 11.23
CA THR A 102 14.21 1.91 12.49
C THR A 102 14.50 0.81 13.51
N THR A 103 15.72 0.80 14.05
CA THR A 103 16.05 -0.03 15.20
C THR A 103 15.49 0.64 16.45
N TYR A 104 14.39 0.12 16.98
CA TYR A 104 13.89 0.58 18.28
C TYR A 104 14.89 0.13 19.35
N LEU A 105 15.72 1.05 19.85
CA LEU A 105 16.46 0.81 21.08
C LEU A 105 15.44 0.64 22.21
N PRO A 106 15.44 -0.50 22.94
CA PRO A 106 14.57 -0.66 24.09
C PRO A 106 14.93 0.44 25.09
N LEU A 107 13.92 1.20 25.54
CA LEU A 107 14.00 2.27 26.54
C LEU A 107 14.38 1.74 27.95
N TYR A 108 15.22 0.72 28.05
CA TYR A 108 15.68 0.10 29.30
C TYR A 108 17.05 0.60 29.78
N HIS A 109 17.74 1.44 29.02
CA HIS A 109 19.06 1.96 29.38
C HIS A 109 19.08 3.40 29.94
N TYR A 110 17.91 3.96 30.31
CA TYR A 110 17.82 5.27 30.97
C TYR A 110 17.25 5.14 32.39
N LYS A 111 17.88 4.30 33.22
CA LYS A 111 17.76 4.30 34.69
C LYS A 111 19.14 4.17 35.30
#